data_AF-A0A4Y9T9V7-F1
#
_entry.id   AF-A0A4Y9T9V7-F1
#
_cell.length_a   1.000
_cell.length_b   1.000
_cell.length_c   1.000
_cell.angle_alpha   90.00
_cell.angle_beta   90.00
_cell.angle_gamma   90.00
#
_symmetry.space_group_name_H-M   'P 1'
#
loop_
_entity.id
_entity.type
_entity.pdbx_description
1 polymer ?
#
loop_
_entity_poly.entity_id
_entity_poly.type
_entity_poly.pdbx_seq_one_letter_code
_entity_poly.pdbx_strand_id
1 'polypeptide(L)' 'MNAPSESPVDTAIAVSKPWFVYLVRAANGSLYCGISDDPVRRFAKHQSGKGARFF' A
#
# COMPACT_ATOMS: atom_id res chain seq x y z
N MET A 1 -16.38 -21.64 44.56
CA MET A 1 -15.91 -20.37 43.98
C MET A 1 -14.70 -20.67 43.13
N ASN A 2 -14.87 -20.61 41.81
CA ASN A 2 -13.99 -20.04 40.80
C ASN A 2 -14.19 -20.77 39.47
N ALA A 3 -14.98 -20.14 38.61
CA ALA A 3 -15.12 -20.50 37.20
C ALA A 3 -13.80 -20.16 36.48
N PRO A 4 -13.39 -20.95 35.48
CA PRO A 4 -12.26 -20.60 34.63
C PRO A 4 -12.65 -19.36 33.82
N SER A 5 -11.85 -18.30 33.94
CA SER A 5 -11.97 -17.07 33.15
C SER A 5 -11.47 -17.34 31.74
N GLU A 6 -12.37 -17.67 30.81
CA GLU A 6 -12.05 -17.70 29.39
C GLU A 6 -12.01 -16.25 28.87
N SER A 7 -10.81 -15.70 28.73
CA SER A 7 -10.59 -14.47 27.97
C SER A 7 -10.70 -14.79 26.48
N PRO A 8 -11.52 -14.08 25.69
CA PRO A 8 -11.62 -14.35 24.27
C PRO A 8 -10.31 -13.91 23.61
N VAL A 9 -9.54 -14.88 23.12
CA VAL A 9 -8.43 -14.64 22.21
C VAL A 9 -9.03 -14.24 20.87
N ASP A 10 -9.36 -12.96 20.74
CA ASP A 10 -9.79 -12.36 19.48
C ASP A 10 -8.57 -12.32 18.54
N THR A 11 -8.28 -13.47 17.94
CA THR A 11 -7.26 -13.61 16.90
C THR A 11 -7.87 -12.98 15.65
N ALA A 12 -7.91 -11.65 15.62
CA ALA A 12 -8.14 -10.89 14.41
C ALA A 12 -7.01 -11.27 13.46
N ILE A 13 -7.29 -12.19 12.54
CA ILE A 13 -6.37 -12.56 11.46
C ILE A 13 -6.06 -11.25 10.73
N ALA A 14 -4.87 -10.71 10.97
CA ALA A 14 -4.44 -9.49 10.32
C ALA A 14 -4.32 -9.78 8.83
N VAL A 15 -5.35 -9.41 8.07
CA VAL A 15 -5.34 -9.51 6.61
C VAL A 15 -4.21 -8.61 6.12
N SER A 16 -3.14 -9.23 5.62
CA SER A 16 -2.01 -8.52 5.06
C SER A 16 -2.49 -7.70 3.86
N LYS A 17 -2.21 -6.40 3.87
CA LYS A 17 -2.58 -5.52 2.76
C LYS A 17 -1.88 -5.98 1.47
N PRO A 18 -2.59 -6.02 0.33
CA PRO A 18 -1.99 -6.44 -0.94
C PRO A 18 -0.92 -5.42 -1.36
N TRP A 19 0.14 -5.91 -2.00
CA TRP A 19 1.20 -5.08 -2.59
C TRP A 19 1.20 -5.21 -4.11
N PHE A 20 1.47 -4.11 -4.79
CA PHE A 20 1.45 -4.02 -6.24
C PHE A 20 2.76 -3.46 -6.76
N VAL A 21 3.30 -4.07 -7.81
CA VAL A 21 4.37 -3.51 -8.64
C VAL A 21 3.72 -2.92 -9.89
N TYR A 22 4.14 -1.72 -10.28
CA TYR A 22 3.53 -0.99 -11.39
C TYR A 22 4.56 -0.20 -12.20
N LEU A 23 4.19 0.08 -13.45
CA LEU A 23 4.96 0.90 -14.39
C LEU A 23 4.12 2.11 -14.81
N VAL A 24 4.74 3.29 -14.86
CA VAL A 24 4.11 4.53 -15.33
C VAL A 24 4.94 5.09 -16.48
N ARG A 25 4.28 5.50 -17.56
CA ARG A 25 4.93 6.19 -18.68
C ARG A 25 4.92 7.70 -18.43
N ALA A 26 6.10 8.28 -18.31
CA ALA A 26 6.28 9.73 -18.21
C ALA A 26 6.06 10.42 -19.56
N ALA A 27 5.87 11.74 -19.53
CA ALA A 27 5.62 12.54 -20.73
C ALA A 27 6.75 12.46 -21.76
N ASN A 28 8.01 12.28 -21.31
CA ASN A 28 9.17 12.08 -22.18
C ASN A 28 9.30 10.64 -22.73
N GLY A 29 8.33 9.76 -22.46
CA GLY A 29 8.33 8.38 -22.92
C GLY A 29 9.09 7.40 -22.03
N SER A 30 9.83 7.88 -21.01
CA SER A 30 10.51 7.03 -20.04
C SER A 30 9.51 6.26 -19.16
N LEU A 31 9.93 5.10 -18.66
CA LEU A 31 9.14 4.29 -17.72
C LEU A 31 9.67 4.43 -16.30
N TYR A 32 8.77 4.69 -15.36
CA TYR A 32 9.02 4.63 -13.93
C TYR A 32 8.45 3.33 -13.35
N CYS A 33 9.27 2.58 -12.61
CA CYS A 33 8.84 1.40 -11.88
C CYS A 33 8.66 1.74 -10.40
N GLY A 34 7.54 1.32 -9.81
CA GLY A 34 7.23 1.55 -8.39
C GLY A 34 6.53 0.37 -7.75
N ILE A 35 6.51 0.38 -6.42
CA ILE A 35 5.79 -0.58 -5.58
C ILE A 35 4.95 0.17 -4.54
N SER A 36 3.70 -0.26 -4.32
CA SER A 36 2.82 0.29 -3.28
C SER A 36 1.68 -0.68 -2.97
N ASP A 37 1.11 -0.56 -1.77
CA ASP A 37 -0.18 -1.16 -1.43
C ASP A 37 -1.39 -0.40 -2.04
N ASP A 38 -1.18 0.84 -2.46
CA ASP A 38 -2.16 1.69 -3.14
C ASP A 38 -1.48 2.48 -4.30
N PRO A 39 -1.34 1.85 -5.48
CA PRO A 39 -0.66 2.45 -6.63
C PRO A 39 -1.42 3.65 -7.21
N VAL A 40 -2.76 3.68 -7.10
CA VAL A 40 -3.59 4.76 -7.64
C VAL A 40 -3.36 6.05 -6.85
N ARG A 41 -3.40 5.98 -5.51
CA ARG A 41 -3.11 7.15 -4.66
C ARG A 41 -1.67 7.63 -4.86
N ARG A 42 -0.72 6.72 -5.07
CA ARG A 42 0.68 7.08 -5.32
C ARG A 42 0.86 7.77 -6.67
N PHE A 43 0.14 7.33 -7.71
CA PHE A 43 0.14 7.99 -9.01
C PHE A 43 -0.45 9.41 -8.95
N ALA A 44 -1.55 9.62 -8.22
CA ALA A 44 -2.11 10.96 -8.02
C ALA A 44 -1.11 11.93 -7.36
N LYS A 45 -0.30 11.45 -6.41
CA LYS A 45 0.79 12.24 -5.83
C LYS A 45 1.85 12.61 -6.87
N HIS A 46 2.26 11.67 -7.72
CA HIS A 46 3.20 11.94 -8.81
C HIS A 46 2.68 13.04 -9.76
N GLN A 47 1.40 13.03 -10.10
CA GLN A 47 0.81 14.09 -10.96
C GLN A 47 0.89 15.49 -10.34
N SER A 48 0.88 15.61 -9.02
CA SER A 48 0.99 16.90 -8.33
C SER A 48 2.41 17.46 -8.23
N GLY A 49 3.41 16.79 -8.82
CA GLY A 49 4.83 17.12 -8.68
C GLY A 49 5.39 16.87 -7.28
N LYS A 50 4.60 16.28 -6.37
CA LYS A 50 5.00 15.91 -5.01
C LYS A 50 5.18 14.39 -4.96
N GLY A 51 6.41 13.93 -5.18
CA GLY A 51 6.71 12.50 -5.16
C GLY A 51 8.12 12.17 -5.61
N ALA A 52 8.30 10.98 -6.21
CA ALA A 52 9.60 10.54 -6.70
C ALA A 52 10.21 11.58 -7.66
N ARG A 53 11.53 11.78 -7.56
CA ARG A 53 12.32 12.80 -8.28
C ARG A 53 12.26 12.72 -9.82
N PHE A 54 11.49 11.78 -10.36
CA PHE A 54 11.43 11.43 -11.78
C PHE A 54 10.11 11.86 -12.45
N PHE A 55 9.14 12.40 -11.69
CA PHE A 55 7.85 12.90 -12.21
C PHE A 55 7.73 14.42 -12.12
#